data_AF-A0A0M2U1P3-F1
#
_entry.id   AF-A0A0M2U1P3-F1
#
_cell.length_a   1.000
_cell.length_b   1.000
_cell.length_c   1.000
_cell.angle_alpha   90.00
_cell.angle_beta   90.00
_cell.angle_gamma   90.00
#
_symmetry.space_group_name_H-M   'P 1'
#
loop_
_entity.id
_entity.type
_entity.pdbx_description
1 polymer ?
#
loop_
_entity_poly.entity_id
_entity_poly.type
_entity_poly.pdbx_seq_one_letter_code
_entity_poly.pdbx_strand_id
1 'polypeptide(L)' 'MPNLTQAELMQLREDISAEMLMVQKFGAYANMCSDPQLKQVVTNIQRTHERHRDMLMRHLMAGQTMM' A
#
# COMPACT_ATOMS: atom_id res chain seq x y z
N MET A 1 2.93 12.71 20.34
CA MET A 1 2.59 12.92 18.91
C MET A 1 1.09 13.17 18.85
N PRO A 2 0.60 14.16 18.08
CA PRO A 2 -0.82 14.54 18.11
C PRO A 2 -1.69 13.36 17.63
N ASN A 3 -2.83 13.14 18.29
CA ASN A 3 -3.81 12.16 17.88
C ASN A 3 -4.36 12.54 16.49
N LEU A 4 -4.43 11.56 15.58
CA LEU A 4 -5.04 11.75 14.27
C LEU A 4 -6.51 12.12 14.43
N THR A 5 -6.96 13.10 13.65
CA THR A 5 -8.37 13.46 13.52
C THR A 5 -9.15 12.36 12.80
N GLN A 6 -10.48 12.40 12.91
CA GLN A 6 -11.35 11.45 12.19
C GLN A 6 -11.16 11.52 10.67
N ALA A 7 -10.98 12.73 10.12
CA ALA A 7 -10.73 12.93 8.70
C ALA A 7 -9.40 12.29 8.26
N GLU A 8 -8.32 12.46 9.05
CA GLU A 8 -7.02 11.84 8.77
C GLU A 8 -7.08 10.31 8.88
N LEU A 9 -7.86 9.76 9.83
CA LEU A 9 -8.09 8.31 9.92
C LEU A 9 -8.87 7.76 8.72
N MET A 10 -9.85 8.52 8.21
CA MET A 10 -10.57 8.14 6.99
C MET A 10 -9.64 8.15 5.78
N GLN A 11 -8.88 9.23 5.59
CA GLN A 11 -7.90 9.32 4.50
C GLN A 11 -6.88 8.19 4.57
N LEU A 12 -6.36 7.88 5.76
CA LEU A 12 -5.40 6.80 5.94
C LEU A 12 -5.97 5.44 5.55
N ARG A 13 -7.26 5.18 5.81
CA ARG A 13 -7.93 3.93 5.38
C ARG A 13 -8.14 3.88 3.88
N GLU A 14 -8.46 5.01 3.25
CA GLU A 14 -8.58 5.11 1.81
C GLU A 14 -7.22 4.87 1.13
N ASP A 15 -6.16 5.48 1.64
CA ASP A 15 -4.80 5.30 1.12
C ASP A 15 -4.33 3.85 1.24
N ILE A 16 -4.61 3.18 2.37
CA ILE A 16 -4.33 1.73 2.54
C ILE A 16 -5.09 0.91 1.50
N SER A 17 -6.35 1.25 1.23
CA SER A 17 -7.19 0.55 0.25
C SER A 17 -6.67 0.75 -1.18
N ALA A 18 -6.22 1.97 -1.49
CA ALA A 18 -5.60 2.30 -2.77
C ALA A 18 -4.28 1.53 -2.97
N GLU A 19 -3.42 1.48 -1.95
CA GLU A 19 -2.18 0.70 -2.01
C GLU A 19 -2.44 -0.80 -2.20
N MET A 20 -3.44 -1.37 -1.51
CA MET A 20 -3.86 -2.76 -1.72
C MET A 20 -4.33 -3.03 -3.15
N LEU A 21 -5.07 -2.10 -3.75
CA LEU A 21 -5.50 -2.20 -5.15
C LEU A 21 -4.29 -2.17 -6.10
N MET A 22 -3.30 -1.29 -5.83
CA MET A 22 -2.10 -1.21 -6.66
C MET A 22 -1.26 -2.47 -6.57
N VAL A 23 -1.08 -3.06 -5.38
CA VAL A 23 -0.40 -4.36 -5.22
C VAL A 23 -1.06 -5.43 -6.09
N GLN A 24 -2.40 -5.53 -6.06
CA GLN A 24 -3.12 -6.51 -6.89
C GLN A 24 -2.96 -6.24 -8.39
N LYS A 25 -3.07 -4.98 -8.83
CA LYS A 25 -2.91 -4.60 -10.24
C LYS A 25 -1.52 -4.92 -10.76
N PHE A 26 -0.48 -4.52 -10.05
CA PHE A 26 0.89 -4.76 -10.49
C PHE A 26 1.27 -6.25 -10.41
N GLY A 27 0.72 -7.01 -9.45
CA GLY A 27 0.84 -8.47 -9.46
C GLY A 27 0.19 -9.11 -10.70
N ALA A 28 -1.01 -8.67 -11.07
CA ALA A 28 -1.67 -9.13 -12.30
C ALA A 28 -0.85 -8.74 -13.55
N TYR A 29 -0.36 -7.51 -13.63
CA TYR A 29 0.47 -7.05 -14.76
C TYR A 29 1.80 -7.81 -14.86
N ALA A 30 2.47 -8.09 -13.74
CA ALA A 30 3.68 -8.90 -13.74
C ALA A 30 3.44 -10.31 -14.30
N ASN A 31 2.25 -10.89 -14.04
CA ASN A 31 1.86 -12.18 -14.58
C ASN A 31 1.53 -12.14 -16.08
N MET A 32 1.09 -10.99 -16.59
CA MET A 32 0.80 -10.77 -18.02
C MET A 32 2.07 -10.40 -18.83
N CYS A 33 3.17 -10.04 -18.17
CA CYS A 33 4.43 -9.70 -18.84
C CYS A 33 5.17 -10.95 -19.33
N SER A 34 5.40 -11.03 -20.64
CA SER A 34 6.27 -12.05 -21.24
C SER A 34 7.75 -11.66 -21.22
N ASP A 35 8.06 -10.36 -21.27
CA ASP A 35 9.45 -9.88 -21.21
C ASP A 35 9.99 -9.96 -19.76
N PRO A 36 11.12 -10.64 -19.52
CA PRO A 36 11.66 -10.82 -18.17
C PRO A 36 12.07 -9.51 -17.48
N GLN A 37 12.61 -8.54 -18.22
CA GLN A 37 13.03 -7.26 -17.65
C GLN A 37 11.81 -6.43 -17.26
N LEU A 38 10.80 -6.37 -18.13
CA LEU A 38 9.53 -5.70 -17.85
C LEU A 38 8.84 -6.33 -16.65
N LYS A 39 8.79 -7.67 -16.59
CA LYS A 39 8.24 -8.39 -15.43
C LYS A 39 8.96 -8.03 -14.14
N GLN A 40 10.29 -7.92 -14.17
CA GLN A 40 11.08 -7.53 -12.99
C GLN A 40 10.76 -6.09 -12.55
N VAL A 41 10.65 -5.15 -13.49
CA VAL A 41 10.28 -3.76 -13.17
C VAL A 41 8.90 -3.69 -12.55
N VAL A 42 7.91 -4.34 -13.15
CA VAL A 42 6.52 -4.36 -12.66
C VAL A 42 6.43 -5.03 -11.27
N THR A 43 7.18 -6.11 -11.06
CA THR A 43 7.29 -6.77 -9.75
C THR A 43 7.92 -5.84 -8.69
N ASN A 44 8.92 -5.04 -9.06
CA ASN A 44 9.52 -4.06 -8.15
C ASN A 44 8.54 -2.94 -7.79
N ILE A 45 7.66 -2.55 -8.72
CA ILE A 45 6.59 -1.57 -8.45
C ILE A 45 5.59 -2.18 -7.45
N GLN A 46 5.13 -3.42 -7.67
CA GLN A 46 4.27 -4.13 -6.70
C GLN A 46 4.88 -4.12 -5.29
N ARG A 47 6.15 -4.52 -5.14
CA ARG A 47 6.85 -4.53 -3.85
C ARG A 47 6.98 -3.15 -3.20
N THR A 48 6.96 -2.09 -4.00
CA THR A 48 6.99 -0.72 -3.48
C THR A 48 5.65 -0.36 -2.85
N HIS A 49 4.54 -0.69 -3.51
CA HIS A 49 3.20 -0.53 -2.96
C HIS A 49 2.96 -1.41 -1.71
N GLU A 50 3.51 -2.63 -1.66
CA GLU A 50 3.49 -3.46 -0.45
C GLU A 50 4.15 -2.76 0.74
N ARG A 51 5.32 -2.15 0.53
CA ARG A 51 6.04 -1.38 1.57
C ARG A 51 5.26 -0.14 2.01
N HIS A 52 4.62 0.57 1.08
CA HIS A 52 3.79 1.74 1.42
C HIS A 52 2.60 1.33 2.28
N ARG A 53 1.85 0.30 1.85
CA ARG A 53 0.74 -0.26 2.62
C ARG A 53 1.16 -0.61 4.05
N ASP A 54 2.27 -1.31 4.21
CA ASP A 54 2.76 -1.74 5.52
C ASP A 54 3.16 -0.54 6.40
N MET A 55 3.74 0.49 5.81
CA MET A 55 4.01 1.75 6.51
C MET A 55 2.71 2.42 6.97
N LEU A 56 1.71 2.56 6.10
CA LEU A 56 0.41 3.16 6.45
C LEU A 56 -0.32 2.33 7.52
N MET A 57 -0.26 1.00 7.46
CA MET A 57 -0.84 0.12 8.49
C MET A 57 -0.18 0.34 9.86
N ARG A 58 1.14 0.52 9.92
CA ARG A 58 1.83 0.84 11.18
C ARG A 58 1.36 2.16 11.76
N HIS A 59 1.14 3.18 10.93
CA HIS A 59 0.59 4.46 11.38
C HIS A 59 -0.85 4.32 11.89
N LEU A 60 -1.67 3.51 11.25
CA LEU A 60 -3.06 3.24 11.69
C LEU A 60 -3.08 2.51 13.04
N MET A 61 -2.24 1.49 13.21
CA MET A 61 -2.14 0.72 14.47
C MET A 61 -1.60 1.56 15.62
N ALA A 62 -0.59 2.41 15.35
CA ALA A 62 -0.07 3.35 16.32
C ALA A 62 -1.14 4.37 16.78
N GLY A 63 -2.05 4.76 15.88
CA GLY A 63 -3.22 5.58 16.22
C GLY A 63 -4.33 4.83 16.97
N GLN A 64 -4.50 3.53 16.73
CA GLN A 64 -5.54 2.71 17.38
C GLN A 64 -5.16 2.20 18.78
N THR A 65 -3.87 2.01 19.09
CA THR A 65 -3.43 1.48 20.40
C THR A 65 -3.62 2.50 21.55
N MET A 66 -4.07 3.72 21.26
CA MET A 66 -4.32 4.78 22.27
C MET A 66 -5.80 5.16 22.42
N MET A 67 -6.73 4.33 21.92
CA MET A 67 -8.15 4.34 22.32
C MET A 67 -8.46 3.14 23.21
#